data_AF-A0A7Y1A4U0-F1
#
_entry.id   AF-A0A7Y1A4U0-F1
#
_cell.length_a   1.000
_cell.length_b   1.000
_cell.length_c   1.000
_cell.angle_alpha   90.00
_cell.angle_beta   90.00
_cell.angle_gamma   90.00
#
_symmetry.space_group_name_H-M   'P 1'
#
loop_
_entity.id
_entity.type
_entity.pdbx_description
1 polymer ?
#
loop_
_entity_poly.entity_id
_entity_poly.type
_entity_poly.pdbx_seq_one_letter_code
_entity_poly.pdbx_strand_id
1 'polypeptide(L)'
;MTSYQATDTLTEDDLIILSRVFPTPCRPQLVIVKNLLNDRKASYRTYEDGAVSFDIDALIKEVSFRGSPKTALRVSELVSLGISLQALAKTPLSIPMVGKDPITVRL
;
A
#
# COMPACT_ATOMS: atom_id res chain seq x y z
N MET A 1 6.97 -13.84 -5.44
CA MET A 1 5.74 -13.11 -5.85
C MET A 1 4.68 -13.34 -4.79
N THR A 2 3.96 -12.28 -4.41
CA THR A 2 2.85 -12.35 -3.44
C THR A 2 1.54 -12.03 -4.16
N SER A 3 0.56 -12.91 -4.04
CA SER A 3 -0.71 -12.84 -4.77
C SER A 3 -1.87 -12.51 -3.83
N TYR A 4 -2.80 -11.69 -4.33
CA TYR A 4 -3.97 -11.19 -3.62
C TYR A 4 -5.21 -11.38 -4.49
N GLN A 5 -6.38 -11.57 -3.89
CA GLN A 5 -7.61 -11.57 -4.67
C GLN A 5 -7.92 -10.16 -5.13
N ALA A 6 -8.39 -9.97 -6.37
CA ALA A 6 -8.81 -8.65 -6.84
C ALA A 6 -9.93 -8.04 -5.97
N THR A 7 -10.70 -8.91 -5.31
CA THR A 7 -11.82 -8.56 -4.42
C THR A 7 -11.40 -8.24 -2.98
N ASP A 8 -10.14 -8.39 -2.58
CA ASP A 8 -9.67 -8.10 -1.21
C ASP A 8 -9.99 -6.67 -0.77
N THR A 9 -10.52 -6.51 0.43
CA THR A 9 -10.85 -5.21 1.04
C THR A 9 -10.07 -5.02 2.33
N LEU A 10 -9.75 -3.76 2.64
CA LEU A 10 -9.14 -3.44 3.93
C LEU A 10 -10.18 -3.59 5.05
N THR A 11 -9.75 -4.18 6.15
CA THR A 11 -10.48 -4.27 7.43
C THR A 11 -10.15 -3.05 8.32
N GLU A 12 -10.88 -2.90 9.43
CA GLU A 12 -10.54 -1.85 10.43
C GLU A 12 -9.14 -2.05 11.02
N ASP A 13 -8.74 -3.30 11.29
CA ASP A 13 -7.40 -3.61 11.80
C ASP A 13 -6.30 -3.21 10.80
N ASP A 14 -6.56 -3.39 9.49
CA ASP A 14 -5.64 -2.95 8.45
C ASP A 14 -5.46 -1.43 8.46
N LEU A 15 -6.51 -0.66 8.75
CA LEU A 15 -6.44 0.80 8.86
C LEU A 15 -5.65 1.26 10.09
N ILE A 16 -5.74 0.51 11.19
CA ILE A 16 -4.93 0.73 12.40
C ILE A 16 -3.46 0.46 12.08
N ILE A 17 -3.16 -0.66 11.42
CA ILE A 17 -1.80 -1.00 10.99
C ILE A 17 -1.25 0.07 10.04
N LEU A 18 -2.03 0.48 9.04
CA LEU A 18 -1.65 1.55 8.09
C LEU A 18 -1.34 2.86 8.83
N SER A 19 -2.16 3.24 9.81
CA SER A 19 -1.95 4.46 10.61
C SER A 19 -0.69 4.39 11.47
N ARG A 20 -0.31 3.19 11.93
CA ARG A 20 0.91 2.95 12.71
C ARG A 20 2.17 2.96 11.83
N VAL A 21 2.13 2.28 10.69
CA VAL A 21 3.27 2.18 9.75
C VAL A 21 3.51 3.51 9.03
N PHE A 22 2.44 4.21 8.69
CA PHE A 22 2.45 5.54 8.08
C PHE A 22 1.82 6.60 9.02
N PRO A 23 2.54 6.99 10.10
CA PRO A 23 2.11 8.06 10.98
C PRO A 23 2.03 9.39 10.23
N THR A 24 1.39 10.41 10.81
CA THR A 24 1.10 11.69 10.16
C THR A 24 2.25 12.29 9.33
N PRO A 25 3.50 12.37 9.84
CA PRO A 25 4.62 12.93 9.06
C PRO A 25 5.00 12.11 7.81
N CYS A 26 4.55 10.85 7.75
CA CYS A 26 4.85 9.87 6.72
C CYS A 26 3.66 9.62 5.76
N ARG A 27 2.54 10.32 5.93
CA ARG A 27 1.34 10.16 5.09
C ARG A 27 1.55 10.55 3.61
N PRO A 28 2.37 11.56 3.26
CA PRO A 28 2.70 11.81 1.85
C PRO A 28 3.36 10.61 1.16
N GLN A 29 4.18 9.84 1.88
CA GLN A 29 4.82 8.64 1.36
C GLN A 29 3.80 7.52 1.09
N LEU A 30 2.74 7.41 1.91
CA LEU A 30 1.64 6.48 1.65
C LEU A 30 0.91 6.81 0.34
N VAL A 31 0.74 8.09 0.00
CA VAL A 31 0.17 8.51 -1.29
C VAL A 31 1.04 8.04 -2.44
N ILE A 32 2.37 8.17 -2.34
CA ILE A 32 3.31 7.68 -3.36
C ILE A 32 3.17 6.16 -3.53
N VAL A 33 3.18 5.41 -2.43
CA VAL A 33 3.02 3.95 -2.45
C VAL A 33 1.70 3.58 -3.11
N LYS A 34 0.60 4.23 -2.74
CA LYS A 34 -0.72 3.96 -3.33
C LYS A 34 -0.76 4.24 -4.83
N ASN A 35 -0.09 5.28 -5.30
CA ASN A 35 0.00 5.58 -6.72
C ASN A 35 0.78 4.51 -7.48
N LEU A 36 1.90 4.04 -6.92
CA LEU A 36 2.68 2.93 -7.49
C LEU A 36 1.87 1.63 -7.52
N LEU A 37 1.22 1.28 -6.41
CA LEU A 37 0.36 0.09 -6.34
C LEU A 37 -0.83 0.16 -7.31
N ASN A 38 -1.31 1.35 -7.65
CA ASN A 38 -2.37 1.54 -8.63
C ASN A 38 -1.90 1.56 -10.09
N ASP A 39 -0.59 1.63 -10.34
CA ASP A 39 -0.07 1.57 -11.71
C ASP A 39 -0.36 0.17 -12.28
N ARG A 40 -1.23 0.13 -13.28
CA ARG A 40 -1.63 -1.12 -13.92
C ARG A 40 -0.62 -1.62 -14.95
N LYS A 41 0.30 -0.76 -15.38
CA LYS A 41 1.33 -1.06 -16.38
C LYS A 41 2.69 -1.34 -15.74
N ALA A 42 2.76 -1.33 -14.42
CA ALA A 42 3.97 -1.63 -13.67
C ALA A 42 4.47 -3.05 -13.97
N SER A 43 5.78 -3.18 -14.21
CA SER A 43 6.43 -4.48 -14.47
C SER A 43 6.43 -5.41 -13.25
N TYR A 44 6.33 -4.85 -12.04
CA TYR A 44 6.25 -5.60 -10.79
C TYR A 44 4.83 -6.08 -10.45
N ARG A 45 3.87 -5.93 -11.37
CA ARG A 45 2.46 -6.30 -11.17
C ARG A 45 1.96 -7.19 -12.30
N THR A 46 1.28 -8.27 -11.95
CA THR A 46 0.72 -9.24 -12.89
C THR A 46 -0.73 -9.54 -12.54
N TYR A 47 -1.57 -9.77 -13.55
CA TYR A 47 -2.98 -10.11 -13.39
C TYR A 47 -3.23 -11.48 -14.03
N GLU A 48 -3.77 -12.41 -13.27
CA GLU A 48 -4.04 -13.77 -13.73
C GLU A 48 -5.21 -14.34 -12.91
N ASP A 49 -6.17 -14.98 -13.58
CA ASP A 49 -7.29 -15.70 -12.96
C ASP A 49 -8.04 -14.97 -11.83
N GLY A 50 -8.25 -13.66 -11.98
CA GLY A 50 -8.94 -12.84 -10.96
C GLY A 50 -8.10 -12.49 -9.73
N ALA A 51 -6.82 -12.87 -9.72
CA ALA A 51 -5.82 -12.48 -8.74
C ALA A 51 -4.89 -11.39 -9.28
N VAL A 52 -4.28 -10.66 -8.35
CA VAL A 52 -3.22 -9.68 -8.62
C VAL A 52 -1.99 -10.10 -7.85
N SER A 53 -0.89 -10.27 -8.57
CA SER A 53 0.41 -10.65 -8.01
C SER A 53 1.37 -9.47 -8.05
N PHE A 54 2.11 -9.28 -6.97
CA PHE A 54 3.20 -8.31 -6.90
C PHE A 54 4.55 -9.03 -6.75
N ASP A 55 5.51 -8.64 -7.57
CA ASP A 55 6.92 -8.87 -7.29
C ASP A 55 7.35 -7.84 -6.23
N ILE A 56 7.45 -8.32 -4.98
CA ILE A 56 7.72 -7.47 -3.82
C ILE A 56 9.12 -6.86 -3.89
N ASP A 57 10.12 -7.58 -4.40
CA ASP A 57 11.49 -7.07 -4.48
C ASP A 57 11.59 -5.96 -5.53
N ALA A 58 10.98 -6.17 -6.70
CA ALA A 58 10.90 -5.15 -7.74
C ALA A 58 10.08 -3.92 -7.29
N LEU A 59 8.97 -4.13 -6.57
CA LEU A 59 8.17 -3.06 -5.99
C LEU A 59 8.96 -2.26 -4.94
N ILE A 60 9.64 -2.92 -4.00
CA ILE A 60 10.48 -2.27 -2.98
C ILE A 60 11.55 -1.41 -3.65
N LYS A 61 12.19 -1.91 -4.71
CA LYS A 61 13.19 -1.17 -5.48
C LYS A 61 12.59 0.09 -6.12
N GLU A 62 11.42 -0.01 -6.75
CA GLU A 62 10.73 1.14 -7.35
C GLU A 62 10.28 2.15 -6.28
N VAL A 63 9.73 1.69 -5.16
CA VAL A 63 9.32 2.54 -4.03
C VAL A 63 10.53 3.26 -3.43
N SER A 64 11.66 2.58 -3.29
CA SER A 64 12.90 3.18 -2.82
C SER A 64 13.39 4.27 -3.77
N PHE A 65 13.25 4.05 -5.08
CA PHE A 65 13.66 4.99 -6.12
C PHE A 65 12.75 6.23 -6.19
N ARG A 66 11.43 6.05 -6.16
CA ARG A 66 10.45 7.16 -6.29
C ARG A 66 10.17 7.92 -5.00
N GLY A 67 10.34 7.25 -3.86
CA GLY A 67 10.11 7.81 -2.55
C GLY A 67 11.42 7.90 -1.79
N SER A 68 11.68 6.88 -0.97
CA SER A 68 12.91 6.79 -0.19
C SER A 68 13.13 5.34 0.28
N PRO A 69 14.37 4.99 0.67
CA PRO A 69 14.64 3.69 1.29
C PRO A 69 13.77 3.42 2.53
N LYS A 70 13.49 4.46 3.33
CA LYS A 70 12.60 4.35 4.51
C LYS A 70 11.14 4.09 4.11
N THR A 71 10.70 4.55 2.95
CA THR A 71 9.37 4.23 2.43
C THR A 71 9.31 2.77 1.99
N ALA A 72 10.36 2.27 1.36
CA ALA A 72 10.44 0.88 0.94
C ALA A 72 10.40 -0.08 2.14
N LEU A 73 11.13 0.23 3.22
CA LEU A 73 11.05 -0.53 4.48
C LEU A 73 9.63 -0.61 5.06
N ARG A 74 8.87 0.49 5.00
CA ARG A 74 7.46 0.49 5.44
C ARG A 74 6.58 -0.39 4.57
N VAL A 75 6.84 -0.47 3.26
CA VAL A 75 6.11 -1.39 2.37
C VAL A 75 6.44 -2.84 2.73
N SER A 76 7.71 -3.16 3.00
CA SER A 76 8.11 -4.48 3.51
C SER A 76 7.42 -4.82 4.83
N GLU A 77 7.28 -3.83 5.73
CA GLU A 77 6.56 -3.98 6.99
C GLU A 77 5.07 -4.27 6.77
N LEU A 78 4.39 -3.54 5.88
CA LEU A 78 2.99 -3.82 5.53
C LEU A 78 2.81 -5.26 5.02
N VAL A 79 3.69 -5.72 4.13
CA VAL A 79 3.63 -7.10 3.60
C VAL A 79 3.86 -8.12 4.71
N SER A 80 4.82 -7.86 5.61
CA SER A 80 5.11 -8.73 6.75
C SER A 80 3.95 -8.79 7.75
N LEU A 81 3.18 -7.71 7.87
CA LEU A 81 1.98 -7.63 8.70
C LEU A 81 0.72 -8.17 8.01
N GLY A 82 0.84 -8.70 6.79
CA GLY A 82 -0.25 -9.33 6.06
C GLY A 82 -1.20 -8.37 5.35
N ILE A 83 -0.85 -7.09 5.23
CA ILE A 83 -1.68 -6.10 4.54
C ILE A 83 -1.75 -6.42 3.05
N SER A 84 -2.97 -6.59 2.53
CA SER A 84 -3.19 -6.79 1.11
C SER A 84 -2.84 -5.54 0.32
N LEU A 85 -1.75 -5.61 -0.47
CA LEU A 85 -1.32 -4.51 -1.33
C LEU A 85 -2.36 -4.18 -2.40
N GLN A 86 -3.09 -5.19 -2.87
CA GLN A 86 -4.19 -5.01 -3.81
C GLN A 86 -5.38 -4.27 -3.15
N ALA A 87 -5.74 -4.62 -1.92
CA ALA A 87 -6.75 -3.90 -1.16
C ALA A 87 -6.32 -2.44 -0.92
N LEU A 88 -5.06 -2.22 -0.55
CA LEU A 88 -4.51 -0.88 -0.35
C LEU A 88 -4.54 -0.03 -1.62
N ALA A 89 -4.21 -0.62 -2.78
CA ALA A 89 -4.28 0.06 -4.07
C ALA A 89 -5.72 0.55 -4.34
N LYS A 90 -6.70 -0.36 -4.28
CA LYS A 90 -8.06 -0.10 -4.73
C LYS A 90 -8.89 0.72 -3.74
N THR A 91 -8.60 0.62 -2.44
CA THR A 91 -9.47 1.21 -1.42
C THR A 91 -9.35 2.73 -1.44
N PRO A 92 -10.46 3.48 -1.63
CA PRO A 92 -10.43 4.93 -1.51
C PRO A 92 -10.19 5.29 -0.03
N LEU A 93 -9.05 5.91 0.26
CA LEU A 93 -8.64 6.24 1.62
C LEU A 93 -8.76 7.75 1.87
N SER A 94 -9.26 8.10 3.04
CA SER A 94 -9.12 9.42 3.62
C SER A 94 -7.83 9.43 4.42
N ILE A 95 -6.85 10.21 3.96
CA ILE A 95 -5.54 10.31 4.58
C ILE A 95 -5.39 11.75 5.09
N PRO A 96 -5.70 12.03 6.36
CA PRO A 96 -5.62 13.37 6.90
C PRO A 96 -4.16 13.85 6.91
N MET A 97 -3.85 15.02 6.35
CA MET A 97 -2.46 15.52 6.35
C MET A 97 -2.13 16.34 7.61
N VAL A 98 -3.15 16.78 8.33
CA VAL A 98 -3.06 17.63 9.52
C VAL A 98 -3.95 17.03 10.60
N GLY A 99 -3.62 17.26 11.87
CA GLY A 99 -4.38 16.75 13.00
C GLY A 99 -3.97 15.35 13.44
N LYS A 100 -4.79 14.76 14.31
CA LYS A 100 -4.55 13.44 14.92
C LYS A 100 -5.47 12.34 14.38
N ASP A 101 -6.29 12.66 13.38
CA ASP A 101 -7.25 11.72 12.83
C ASP A 101 -6.52 10.53 12.20
N PRO A 102 -7.00 9.29 12.37
CA PRO A 102 -6.43 8.10 11.74
C PRO A 102 -6.73 8.07 10.23
N ILE A 103 -6.12 7.11 9.53
CA ILE A 103 -6.48 6.80 8.14
C ILE A 103 -7.82 6.06 8.16
N THR A 104 -8.75 6.47 7.30
CA THR A 104 -10.08 5.85 7.19
C THR A 104 -10.46 5.59 5.73
N VAL A 105 -11.53 4.85 5.49
CA VAL A 105 -12.10 4.68 4.14
C VAL A 105 -12.94 5.91 3.78
N ARG A 106 -12.86 6.37 2.52
CA ARG A 106 -13.80 7.38 2.00
C ARG A 106 -15.11 6.67 1.67
N LEU A 107 -16.18 7.08 2.34
CA LEU A 107 -17.55 6.72 2.01
C LEU A 107 -17.98 7.32 0.67
#